data_AF-A0A9E6RGE1-F1
#
_entry.id   AF-A0A9E6RGE1-F1
#
_cell.length_a   1.000
_cell.length_b   1.000
_cell.length_c   1.000
_cell.angle_alpha   90.00
_cell.angle_beta   90.00
_cell.angle_gamma   90.00
#
_symmetry.space_group_name_H-M   'P 1'
#
loop_
_entity.id
_entity.type
_entity.pdbx_description
1 polymer ?
#
loop_
_entity_poly.entity_id
_entity_poly.type
_entity_poly.pdbx_seq_one_letter_code
_entity_poly.pdbx_strand_id
1 'polypeptide(L)' 'MTELSAEERDTLNQLVVRDAFGVFDGETLSNLHARGLVAFSLDGWEVTQLGLLSIDQRVYV' A
#
# COMPACT_ATOMS: atom_id res chain seq x y z
N MET A 1 12.00 -9.83 7.38
CA MET A 1 10.87 -9.00 6.89
C MET A 1 11.48 -7.71 6.38
N THR A 2 11.43 -7.44 5.08
CA THR A 2 11.92 -6.17 4.52
C THR A 2 11.04 -5.04 5.04
N GLU A 3 11.63 -4.06 5.70
CA GLU A 3 10.91 -2.89 6.19
C GLU A 3 10.31 -2.11 5.00
N LEU A 4 9.08 -1.61 5.13
CA LEU A 4 8.47 -0.75 4.11
C LEU A 4 9.13 0.63 4.13
N SER A 5 9.44 1.20 2.97
CA SER A 5 9.88 2.58 2.87
C SER A 5 8.78 3.54 3.35
N ALA A 6 9.13 4.81 3.58
CA ALA A 6 8.14 5.83 3.95
C ALA A 6 7.12 6.06 2.81
N GLU A 7 7.58 6.07 1.56
CA GLU A 7 6.75 6.26 0.36
C GLU A 7 5.81 5.07 0.10
N GLU A 8 6.30 3.84 0.27
CA GLU A 8 5.48 2.62 0.18
C GLU A 8 4.36 2.64 1.23
N ARG A 9 4.67 3.11 2.45
CA ARG A 9 3.70 3.26 3.53
C ARG A 9 2.68 4.36 3.26
N ASP A 10 3.13 5.50 2.77
CA ASP A 10 2.25 6.62 2.45
C ASP A 10 1.27 6.22 1.33
N THR A 11 1.78 5.57 0.29
CA THR A 11 0.99 4.98 -0.81
C THR A 11 -0.06 4.01 -0.28
N LEU A 12 0.32 3.07 0.60
CA LEU A 12 -0.61 2.14 1.23
C LEU A 12 -1.71 2.86 2.01
N ASN A 13 -1.37 3.88 2.81
CA ASN A 13 -2.36 4.65 3.57
C ASN A 13 -3.32 5.42 2.64
N GLN A 14 -2.81 6.06 1.59
CA GLN A 14 -3.63 6.76 0.61
C GLN A 14 -4.61 5.82 -0.11
N LEU A 15 -4.16 4.61 -0.48
CA LEU A 15 -5.00 3.57 -1.08
C LEU A 15 -6.09 3.08 -0.12
N VAL A 16 -5.78 2.93 1.18
CA VAL A 16 -6.78 2.56 2.21
C VAL A 16 -7.85 3.65 2.36
N VAL A 17 -7.43 4.91 2.42
CA VAL A 17 -8.34 6.06 2.56
C VAL A 17 -9.13 6.33 1.28
N ARG A 18 -8.82 5.63 0.18
CA ARG A 18 -9.35 5.88 -1.17
C ARG A 18 -9.24 7.36 -1.53
N ASP A 19 -8.12 7.98 -1.17
CA ASP A 19 -7.84 9.35 -1.58
C ASP A 19 -7.49 9.32 -3.07
N ALA A 20 -8.53 9.40 -3.91
CA ALA A 20 -8.50 9.16 -5.35
C ALA A 20 -7.74 10.25 -6.14
N PHE A 21 -7.06 11.16 -5.45
CA PHE A 21 -6.26 12.24 -6.03
C PHE A 21 -4.74 12.04 -5.86
N GLY A 22 -4.31 10.97 -5.19
CA GLY A 22 -2.89 10.62 -5.08
C GLY A 22 -2.30 10.27 -6.45
N VAL A 23 -1.31 11.04 -6.90
CA VAL A 23 -0.45 10.62 -8.00
C VAL A 23 0.48 9.55 -7.46
N PHE A 24 0.16 8.28 -7.74
CA PHE A 24 0.99 7.17 -7.32
C PHE A 24 2.14 6.96 -8.28
N ASP A 25 3.33 6.81 -7.72
CA ASP A 25 4.48 6.35 -8.47
C ASP A 25 4.32 4.86 -8.85
N GLY A 26 4.49 4.58 -10.15
CA GLY A 26 4.31 3.24 -10.70
C GLY A 26 5.35 2.23 -10.22
N GLU A 27 6.57 2.69 -9.87
CA GLU A 27 7.60 1.84 -9.28
C GLU A 27 7.21 1.42 -7.85
N THR A 28 6.75 2.38 -7.05
CA THR A 28 6.24 2.12 -5.69
C THR A 28 5.07 1.14 -5.69
N LEU A 29 4.08 1.32 -6.59
CA LEU A 29 2.97 0.37 -6.74
C LEU A 29 3.43 -1.02 -7.18
N SER A 30 4.38 -1.10 -8.11
CA SER A 30 4.97 -2.38 -8.55
C SER A 30 5.68 -3.10 -7.41
N ASN A 31 6.43 -2.38 -6.56
CA ASN A 31 7.11 -2.95 -5.41
C ASN A 31 6.13 -3.45 -4.35
N LEU A 32 5.09 -2.68 -4.05
CA LEU A 32 4.02 -3.09 -3.15
C LEU A 32 3.27 -4.33 -3.68
N HIS A 33 3.02 -4.38 -4.98
CA HIS A 33 2.36 -5.50 -5.65
C HIS A 33 3.24 -6.77 -5.64
N ALA A 34 4.53 -6.63 -5.93
CA ALA A 34 5.50 -7.72 -5.87
C ALA A 34 5.60 -8.33 -4.47
N ARG A 35 5.34 -7.54 -3.44
CA ARG A 35 5.29 -7.96 -2.02
C ARG A 35 3.91 -8.47 -1.58
N GLY A 36 2.91 -8.44 -2.47
CA GLY A 36 1.55 -8.87 -2.20
C GLY A 36 0.76 -7.95 -1.25
N LEU A 37 1.20 -6.71 -1.08
CA LEU A 37 0.57 -5.73 -0.18
C LEU A 37 -0.56 -4.94 -0.85
N VAL A 38 -0.50 -4.83 -2.18
CA VAL A 38 -1.57 -4.29 -3.02
C VAL A 38 -1.86 -5.26 -4.16
N ALA A 39 -3.06 -5.21 -4.70
CA ALA A 39 -3.51 -5.98 -5.85
C ALA A 39 -4.22 -5.05 -6.84
N PHE A 40 -4.15 -5.37 -8.13
CA PHE A 40 -4.88 -4.64 -9.14
C PHE A 40 -6.24 -5.31 -9.39
N SER A 41 -7.33 -4.55 -9.18
CA SER A 41 -8.71 -4.97 -9.39
C SER A 41 -9.36 -4.20 -10.56
N LEU A 42 -10.64 -4.47 -10.83
CA LEU A 42 -11.41 -3.73 -11.84
C LEU A 42 -11.59 -2.25 -11.48
N ASP A 43 -11.56 -1.92 -10.18
CA ASP A 43 -11.72 -0.56 -9.66
C ASP A 43 -10.37 0.16 -9.47
N GLY A 44 -9.27 -0.49 -9.88
CA GLY A 44 -7.90 0.01 -9.75
C GLY A 44 -7.10 -0.70 -8.67
N TRP A 45 -6.09 -0.02 -8.14
CA TRP A 45 -5.23 -0.57 -7.09
C TRP A 45 -5.97 -0.65 -5.76
N GLU A 46 -5.94 -1.83 -5.13
CA GLU A 46 -6.55 -2.11 -3.84
C GLU A 46 -5.51 -2.65 -2.86
N VAL A 47 -5.67 -2.33 -1.58
CA VAL A 47 -4.79 -2.85 -0.52
C VAL A 47 -5.24 -4.26 -0.13
N THR A 48 -4.32 -5.21 -0.09
CA THR A 48 -4.61 -6.58 0.34
C THR A 48 -4.69 -6.68 1.87
N GLN A 49 -5.17 -7.82 2.37
CA GLN A 49 -5.15 -8.11 3.81
C GLN A 49 -3.73 -8.03 4.42
N LEU A 50 -2.69 -8.41 3.65
CA LEU A 50 -1.30 -8.28 4.09
C LEU A 50 -0.84 -6.82 4.15
N GLY A 51 -1.29 -6.00 3.19
CA GLY A 51 -1.07 -4.55 3.19
C GLY A 51 -1.66 -3.91 4.45
N LEU A 52 -2.92 -4.23 4.76
CA LEU A 52 -3.61 -3.73 5.95
C LEU A 52 -2.89 -4.11 7.25
N LEU A 53 -2.48 -5.38 7.39
CA LEU A 53 -1.72 -5.84 8.54
C LEU A 53 -0.38 -5.11 8.69
N SER A 54 0.27 -4.78 7.57
CA SER A 54 1.54 -4.06 7.57
C SER A 54 1.40 -2.60 8.02
N ILE A 55 0.20 -2.01 7.86
CA ILE A 55 -0.14 -0.68 8.38
C ILE A 55 -0.47 -0.77 9.89
N ASP A 56 -1.29 -1.73 10.28
CA ASP A 56 -1.81 -1.90 11.65
C ASP A 56 -0.71 -2.20 12.68
N GLN A 57 0.34 -2.93 12.28
CA GLN A 57 1.48 -3.28 13.14
C GLN A 57 2.25 -2.08 13.73
N ARG A 58 1.96 -0.84 13.32
CA ARG A 58 2.59 0.38 13.87
C ARG A 58 1.68 1.22 14.77
N VAL A 59 0.41 0.86 14.98
CA VAL A 59 -0.50 1.58 15.91
C VAL A 59 -0.22 1.19 17.38
N TYR A 60 0.50 0.09 17.62
CA TYR A 60 0.94 -0.35 18.95
C TYR A 60 2.46 -0.22 19.11
N VAL A 61 3.00 1.00 19.22
CA VAL A 61 4.35 1.24 19.79
C VAL A 61 4.39 2.52 20.59
#